data_AF-A0A6C8H6Z8-F1
#
_entry.id   AF-A0A6C8H6Z8-F1
#
_cell.length_a   1.000
_cell.length_b   1.000
_cell.length_c   1.000
_cell.angle_alpha   90.00
_cell.angle_beta   90.00
_cell.angle_gamma   90.00
#
_symmetry.space_group_name_H-M   'P 1'
#
loop_
_entity.id
_entity.type
_entity.pdbx_description
1 polymer ?
#
loop_
_entity_poly.entity_id
_entity_poly.type
_entity_poly.pdbx_seq_one_letter_code
_entity_poly.pdbx_strand_id
1 'polypeptide(L)'
;AGLNKIMAQGITEEGFPAVLLRALFYTHSPLLIDFVRFLTRAPGYACHYPLAFHLLAQKRTPQADAFFLDFAINDDGERPELTNIMDEYFRQA
;
A
#
# COMPACT_ATOMS: atom_id res chain seq x y z
N ALA A 1 21.84 16.32 11.08
CA ALA A 1 21.05 15.82 12.23
C ALA A 1 19.52 15.79 12.00
N GLY A 2 18.98 16.31 10.88
CA GLY A 2 17.51 16.41 10.68
C GLY A 2 16.81 15.12 10.24
N LEU A 3 17.38 14.38 9.27
CA LEU A 3 16.71 13.23 8.66
C LEU A 3 16.47 12.07 9.63
N ASN A 4 17.46 11.74 10.47
CA ASN A 4 17.30 10.66 11.45
C ASN A 4 16.22 10.97 12.49
N LYS A 5 16.03 12.24 12.87
CA LYS A 5 14.98 12.66 13.79
C LYS A 5 13.60 12.59 13.13
N ILE A 6 13.48 13.04 11.88
CA ILE A 6 12.25 12.98 11.10
C ILE A 6 11.83 11.52 10.85
N MET A 7 12.79 10.65 10.50
CA MET A 7 12.54 9.22 10.35
C MET A 7 12.12 8.56 11.66
N ALA A 8 12.79 8.86 12.77
CA ALA A 8 12.43 8.32 14.08
C ALA A 8 11.04 8.77 14.53
N GLN A 9 10.68 10.04 14.27
CA GLN A 9 9.34 10.56 14.54
C GLN A 9 8.28 9.90 13.66
N GLY A 10 8.52 9.78 12.35
CA GLY A 10 7.60 9.09 11.43
C GLY A 10 7.39 7.62 11.82
N ILE A 11 8.43 6.92 12.27
CA ILE A 11 8.30 5.53 12.77
C ILE A 11 7.46 5.47 14.04
N THR A 12 7.59 6.47 14.91
CA THR A 12 6.85 6.54 16.18
C THR A 12 5.39 6.93 15.98
N GLU A 13 5.09 7.79 15.00
CA GLU A 13 3.76 8.34 14.73
C GLU A 13 2.95 7.50 13.73
N GLU A 14 3.54 7.12 12.59
CA GLU A 14 2.86 6.36 11.54
C GLU A 14 3.08 4.83 11.65
N GLY A 15 4.06 4.41 12.45
CA GLY A 15 4.54 3.04 12.49
C GLY A 15 5.54 2.74 11.37
N PHE A 16 6.53 1.90 11.67
CA PHE A 16 7.56 1.47 10.71
C PHE A 16 7.01 1.01 9.34
N PRO A 17 5.88 0.26 9.24
CA PRO A 17 5.35 -0.16 7.95
C PRO A 17 4.89 0.98 7.03
N ALA A 18 4.26 2.02 7.59
CA ALA A 18 3.79 3.17 6.80
C ALA A 18 4.95 3.99 6.24
N VAL A 19 5.98 4.23 7.06
CA VAL A 19 7.20 4.91 6.63
C VAL A 19 7.90 4.13 5.52
N LEU A 20 8.01 2.81 5.66
CA LEU A 20 8.65 1.97 4.65
C LEU A 20 7.83 1.92 3.35
N LEU A 21 6.49 1.84 3.42
CA LEU A 21 5.61 1.93 2.24
C LEU A 21 5.86 3.21 1.43
N ARG A 22 5.84 4.37 2.11
CA ARG A 22 6.11 5.66 1.46
C ARG A 22 7.51 5.70 0.88
N ALA A 23 8.52 5.23 1.61
CA ALA A 23 9.90 5.22 1.15
C ALA A 23 10.07 4.37 -0.13
N LEU A 24 9.51 3.15 -0.15
CA LEU A 24 9.56 2.27 -1.32
C LEU A 24 8.83 2.88 -2.52
N PHE A 25 7.68 3.54 -2.28
CA PHE A 25 6.91 4.20 -3.33
C PHE A 25 7.68 5.38 -3.96
N TYR A 26 8.14 6.33 -3.14
CA TYR A 26 8.80 7.55 -3.63
C TYR A 26 10.19 7.30 -4.21
N THR A 27 10.85 6.20 -3.83
CA THR A 27 12.13 5.78 -4.42
C THR A 27 11.96 4.90 -5.66
N HIS A 28 10.72 4.62 -6.08
CA HIS A 28 10.41 3.70 -7.18
C HIS A 28 11.06 2.33 -7.01
N SER A 29 11.14 1.87 -5.76
CA SER A 29 11.79 0.60 -5.44
C SER A 29 11.00 -0.57 -6.02
N PRO A 30 11.67 -1.57 -6.65
CA PRO A 30 11.00 -2.77 -7.15
C PRO A 30 10.38 -3.60 -6.01
N LEU A 31 10.79 -3.38 -4.76
CA LEU A 31 10.30 -4.10 -3.59
C LEU A 31 8.91 -3.64 -3.12
N LEU A 32 8.36 -2.56 -3.68
CA LEU A 32 7.08 -2.00 -3.24
C LEU A 32 5.96 -3.05 -3.26
N ILE A 33 5.77 -3.73 -4.39
CA ILE A 33 4.67 -4.69 -4.59
C ILE A 33 4.82 -5.89 -3.64
N ASP A 34 6.03 -6.40 -3.47
CA ASP A 34 6.30 -7.52 -2.56
C ASP A 34 6.04 -7.12 -1.10
N PHE A 35 6.39 -5.88 -0.73
CA PHE A 35 6.10 -5.36 0.60
C PHE A 35 4.60 -5.18 0.83
N VAL A 36 3.86 -4.66 -0.15
CA VAL A 36 2.40 -4.57 -0.07
C VAL A 36 1.76 -5.95 0.09
N ARG A 37 2.19 -6.94 -0.70
CA ARG A 37 1.73 -8.34 -0.57
C ARG A 37 2.04 -8.94 0.79
N PHE A 38 3.19 -8.61 1.38
CA PHE A 38 3.53 -9.04 2.73
C PHE A 38 2.54 -8.45 3.75
N LEU A 39 2.26 -7.14 3.67
CA LEU A 39 1.31 -6.50 4.58
C LEU A 39 -0.08 -7.13 4.48
N THR A 40 -0.60 -7.31 3.26
CA THR A 40 -1.97 -7.79 3.05
C THR A 40 -2.20 -9.24 3.42
N ARG A 41 -1.14 -10.04 3.59
CA ARG A 41 -1.21 -11.42 4.10
C ARG A 41 -1.23 -11.52 5.62
N ALA A 42 -0.88 -10.46 6.34
CA ALA A 42 -0.74 -10.46 7.79
C ALA A 42 -1.78 -9.52 8.43
N PRO A 43 -2.87 -10.03 9.04
CA PRO A 43 -3.96 -9.23 9.58
C PRO A 43 -3.52 -8.16 10.59
N GLY A 44 -2.39 -8.38 11.29
CA GLY A 44 -1.81 -7.41 12.21
C GLY A 44 -1.38 -6.08 11.57
N TYR A 45 -1.33 -6.00 10.24
CA TYR A 45 -1.04 -4.77 9.49
C TYR A 45 -2.25 -4.18 8.79
N ALA A 46 -3.48 -4.60 9.13
CA ALA A 46 -4.70 -4.14 8.45
C ALA A 46 -4.87 -2.62 8.43
N CYS A 47 -4.41 -1.92 9.47
CA CYS A 47 -4.41 -0.46 9.53
C CYS A 47 -3.57 0.23 8.44
N HIS A 48 -2.67 -0.50 7.77
CA HIS A 48 -1.81 0.02 6.70
C HIS A 48 -2.32 -0.30 5.29
N TYR A 49 -3.35 -1.13 5.13
CA TYR A 49 -3.87 -1.50 3.81
C TYR A 49 -4.40 -0.31 3.03
N PRO A 50 -5.18 0.61 3.63
CA PRO A 50 -5.66 1.77 2.90
C PRO A 50 -4.51 2.61 2.31
N LEU A 51 -3.43 2.83 3.08
CA LEU A 51 -2.27 3.56 2.58
C LEU A 51 -1.60 2.83 1.42
N ALA A 52 -1.39 1.52 1.55
CA ALA A 52 -0.79 0.71 0.50
C ALA A 52 -1.61 0.76 -0.81
N PHE A 53 -2.93 0.62 -0.70
CA PHE A 53 -3.85 0.66 -1.84
C PHE A 53 -3.85 2.04 -2.51
N HIS A 54 -3.94 3.12 -1.73
CA HIS A 54 -3.86 4.48 -2.28
C HIS A 54 -2.54 4.74 -3.01
N LEU A 55 -1.40 4.30 -2.45
CA LEU A 55 -0.11 4.46 -3.11
C LEU A 55 -0.05 3.70 -4.45
N LEU A 56 -0.52 2.45 -4.49
CA LEU A 56 -0.58 1.69 -5.74
C LEU A 56 -1.56 2.30 -6.75
N ALA A 57 -2.65 2.89 -6.28
CA ALA A 57 -3.67 3.50 -7.14
C ALA A 57 -3.21 4.84 -7.76
N GLN A 58 -2.20 5.52 -7.21
CA GLN A 58 -1.71 6.80 -7.75
C GLN A 58 -1.14 6.70 -9.17
N LYS A 59 -0.64 5.53 -9.57
CA LYS A 59 -0.08 5.34 -10.90
C LYS A 59 -0.38 3.95 -11.42
N ARG A 60 -1.04 3.89 -12.57
CA ARG A 60 -1.31 2.62 -13.25
C ARG A 60 -0.02 1.96 -13.73
N THR A 61 0.19 0.72 -13.32
CA THR A 61 1.33 -0.11 -13.71
C THR A 61 0.85 -1.55 -13.84
N PRO A 62 1.49 -2.38 -14.70
CA PRO A 62 1.12 -3.79 -14.82
C PRO A 62 1.20 -4.55 -13.50
N GLN A 63 2.12 -4.16 -12.60
CA GLN A 63 2.21 -4.81 -11.29
C GLN A 63 1.06 -4.42 -10.35
N ALA A 64 0.61 -3.15 -10.39
CA ALA A 64 -0.55 -2.72 -9.63
C ALA A 64 -1.84 -3.33 -10.19
N ASP A 65 -2.00 -3.40 -11.51
CA ASP A 65 -3.12 -4.10 -12.15
C ASP A 65 -3.18 -5.56 -11.68
N ALA A 66 -2.07 -6.29 -11.76
CA ALA A 66 -1.99 -7.68 -11.29
C ALA A 66 -2.30 -7.82 -9.80
N PHE A 67 -1.78 -6.92 -8.96
CA PHE A 67 -2.06 -6.91 -7.53
C PHE A 67 -3.55 -6.70 -7.22
N PHE A 68 -4.20 -5.73 -7.88
CA PHE A 68 -5.62 -5.47 -7.66
C PHE A 68 -6.51 -6.59 -8.20
N LEU A 69 -6.14 -7.22 -9.31
CA LEU A 69 -6.84 -8.42 -9.80
C LEU A 69 -6.69 -9.59 -8.83
N ASP A 70 -5.48 -9.84 -8.32
CA ASP A 70 -5.24 -10.84 -7.28
C ASP A 70 -6.09 -10.54 -6.03
N PHE A 71 -6.20 -9.28 -5.63
CA PHE A 71 -7.06 -8.86 -4.52
C PHE A 71 -8.53 -9.17 -4.81
N ALA A 72 -9.08 -8.74 -5.96
CA ALA A 72 -10.49 -8.95 -6.31
C ALA A 72 -10.90 -10.43 -6.35
N ILE A 73 -9.98 -11.33 -6.75
CA ILE A 73 -10.23 -12.78 -6.77
C ILE A 73 -10.34 -13.36 -5.35
N ASN A 74 -9.57 -12.79 -4.40
CA ASN A 74 -9.46 -13.31 -3.04
C ASN A 74 -10.23 -12.47 -2.00
N ASP A 75 -10.89 -11.40 -2.42
CA ASP A 75 -11.63 -10.50 -1.55
C ASP A 75 -12.89 -11.21 -1.04
N ASP A 76 -13.02 -11.29 0.28
CA ASP A 76 -14.20 -11.81 0.97
C ASP A 76 -15.31 -10.75 1.10
N GLY A 77 -15.05 -9.51 0.66
CA GLY A 77 -15.98 -8.39 0.71
C GLY A 77 -16.01 -7.68 2.06
N GLU A 78 -15.14 -8.07 3.01
CA GLU A 78 -15.12 -7.52 4.37
C GLU A 78 -14.47 -6.12 4.44
N ARG A 79 -13.93 -5.62 3.32
CA ARG A 79 -13.15 -4.36 3.27
C ARG A 79 -13.63 -3.43 2.16
N PRO A 80 -14.84 -2.85 2.29
CA PRO A 80 -15.43 -2.00 1.25
C PRO A 80 -14.58 -0.77 0.92
N GLU A 81 -13.78 -0.28 1.88
CA GLU A 81 -12.84 0.81 1.65
C GLU A 81 -11.74 0.47 0.62
N LEU A 82 -11.24 -0.78 0.62
CA LEU A 82 -10.21 -1.23 -0.30
C LEU A 82 -10.79 -1.50 -1.69
N THR A 83 -11.98 -2.10 -1.73
CA THR A 83 -12.76 -2.30 -2.96
C THR A 83 -13.04 -0.96 -3.64
N ASN A 84 -13.43 0.08 -2.90
CA ASN A 84 -13.66 1.41 -3.45
C ASN A 84 -12.40 2.01 -4.11
N ILE A 85 -11.24 1.92 -3.45
CA ILE A 85 -9.97 2.42 -4.01
C ILE A 85 -9.62 1.69 -5.32
N MET A 86 -9.82 0.36 -5.34
CA MET A 86 -9.61 -0.46 -6.53
C MET A 86 -10.58 -0.10 -7.66
N ASP A 87 -11.86 0.08 -7.34
CA ASP A 87 -12.88 0.45 -8.32
C ASP A 87 -12.59 1.82 -8.93
N GLU A 88 -12.20 2.80 -8.12
CA GLU A 88 -11.76 4.12 -8.59
C GLU A 88 -10.52 4.01 -9.48
N TYR A 89 -9.54 3.18 -9.10
CA TYR A 89 -8.35 2.93 -9.90
C TYR A 89 -8.68 2.41 -11.30
N PHE A 90 -9.56 1.41 -11.43
CA PHE A 90 -9.95 0.87 -12.73
C PHE A 90 -10.92 1.77 -13.51
N ARG A 91 -11.66 2.66 -12.83
CA ARG A 91 -12.55 3.65 -13.48
C ARG A 91 -11.80 4.80 -14.14
N GLN A 92 -10.58 5.10 -13.70
CA GLN A 92 -9.73 6.14 -14.31
C GLN A 92 -9.17 5.73 -15.68
N ALA A 93 -9.48 4.52 -16.17
CA ALA A 93 -9.01 3.95 -17.45
C ALA A 93 -9.58 4.63 -18.70
#